data_AF-A0A7Y2B302-F1
#
_entry.id   AF-A0A7Y2B302-F1
#
_cell.length_a   1.000
_cell.length_b   1.000
_cell.length_c   1.000
_cell.angle_alpha   90.00
_cell.angle_beta   90.00
_cell.angle_gamma   90.00
#
_symmetry.space_group_name_H-M   'P 1'
#
loop_
_entity.id
_entity.type
_entity.pdbx_description
1 polymer ?
#
loop_
_entity_poly.entity_id
_entity_poly.type
_entity_poly.pdbx_seq_one_letter_code
_entity_poly.pdbx_strand_id
1 'polypeptide(L)' 'MTKQLAAIIKRELGALSRELKLYPDETYLWARPPGTPNTGGNLALHI' A
#
# COMPACT_ATOMS: atom_id res chain seq x y z
N MET A 1 -8.10 -14.55 20.45
CA MET A 1 -8.18 -13.15 20.00
C MET A 1 -6.96 -12.70 19.20
N THR A 2 -5.73 -12.84 19.71
CA THR A 2 -4.49 -12.41 19.01
C THR A 2 -4.23 -13.09 17.66
N LYS A 3 -4.50 -14.40 17.52
CA LYS A 3 -4.33 -15.13 16.25
C LYS A 3 -5.25 -14.63 15.12
N GLN A 4 -6.48 -14.25 15.44
CA GLN A 4 -7.44 -13.75 14.45
C GLN A 4 -7.04 -12.36 13.95
N LEU A 5 -6.59 -11.48 14.86
CA LEU A 5 -6.06 -10.17 14.50
C LEU A 5 -4.83 -10.30 13.60
N ALA A 6 -3.89 -11.18 13.94
CA ALA A 6 -2.71 -11.44 13.10
C ALA A 6 -3.08 -11.95 11.70
N ALA A 7 -4.10 -12.82 11.59
CA ALA A 7 -4.60 -13.31 10.31
C ALA A 7 -5.20 -12.19 9.45
N ILE A 8 -5.95 -11.27 10.06
CA ILE A 8 -6.51 -10.10 9.38
C ILE A 8 -5.38 -9.18 8.91
N ILE A 9 -4.43 -8.82 9.77
CA ILE A 9 -3.30 -7.95 9.39
C ILE A 9 -2.52 -8.56 8.22
N LYS A 10 -2.24 -9.87 8.26
CA LYS A 10 -1.56 -10.57 7.16
C LYS A 10 -2.36 -10.50 5.86
N ARG A 11 -3.69 -10.62 5.92
CA ARG A 11 -4.57 -10.50 4.76
C ARG A 11 -4.49 -9.09 4.17
N GLU A 12 -4.55 -8.04 5.00
CA GLU A 12 -4.50 -6.64 4.55
C GLU A 12 -3.13 -6.28 3.96
N LEU A 13 -2.02 -6.68 4.60
CA LEU A 13 -0.67 -6.47 4.03
C LEU A 13 -0.50 -7.20 2.70
N GLY A 14 -1.13 -8.38 2.55
CA GLY A 14 -1.18 -9.09 1.28
C GLY A 14 -1.96 -8.34 0.19
N ALA A 15 -3.04 -7.64 0.56
CA ALA A 15 -3.79 -6.79 -0.36
C ALA A 15 -2.97 -5.56 -0.79
N LEU A 16 -2.37 -4.86 0.17
CA LEU A 16 -1.46 -3.74 -0.10
C LEU A 16 -0.33 -4.16 -1.05
N SER A 17 0.29 -5.32 -0.82
CA SER A 17 1.35 -5.82 -1.71
C SER A 17 0.86 -6.04 -3.15
N ARG A 18 -0.39 -6.49 -3.36
CA ARG A 18 -0.96 -6.63 -4.70
C ARG A 18 -1.23 -5.28 -5.33
N GLU A 19 -1.76 -4.31 -4.57
CA GLU A 19 -2.00 -2.95 -5.05
C GLU A 19 -0.71 -2.24 -5.50
N LEU A 20 0.37 -2.36 -4.71
CA LEU A 20 1.67 -1.81 -5.10
C LEU A 20 2.21 -2.41 -6.40
N LYS A 21 1.93 -3.69 -6.65
CA LYS A 21 2.32 -4.38 -7.89
C LYS A 21 1.44 -4.04 -9.09
N LEU A 22 0.33 -3.33 -8.91
CA LEU A 22 -0.49 -2.84 -10.02
C LEU A 22 0.09 -1.59 -10.68
N TYR A 23 1.04 -0.91 -10.03
CA TYR A 23 1.76 0.19 -10.67
C TYR A 23 2.57 -0.36 -11.86
N PRO A 24 2.40 0.20 -13.06
CA PRO A 24 3.06 -0.32 -14.28
C PRO A 24 4.58 -0.10 -14.27
N ASP A 25 5.04 0.90 -13.52
CA ASP A 25 6.45 1.20 -13.29
C ASP A 25 6.59 1.82 -11.89
N GLU A 26 7.70 1.51 -11.21
CA GLU A 26 7.97 1.94 -9.83
C GLU A 26 7.96 3.46 -9.69
N THR A 27 8.36 4.21 -10.72
CA THR A 27 8.35 5.68 -10.70
C THR A 27 6.94 6.26 -10.48
N TYR A 28 5.90 5.57 -10.94
CA TYR A 28 4.51 5.99 -10.70
C TYR A 28 4.11 5.85 -9.24
N LEU A 29 4.74 4.96 -8.48
CA LEU A 29 4.49 4.82 -7.04
C LEU A 29 4.86 6.12 -6.30
N TRP A 30 5.87 6.81 -6.78
CA TRP A 30 6.41 8.04 -6.20
C TRP A 30 5.90 9.31 -6.90
N ALA A 31 5.12 9.18 -7.96
CA ALA A 31 4.44 10.32 -8.58
C ALA A 31 3.36 10.87 -7.64
N ARG A 32 3.22 12.20 -7.59
CA ARG A 32 2.14 12.88 -6.86
C ARG A 32 1.07 13.35 -7.85
N PRO A 33 -0.08 12.64 -7.95
CA PRO A 33 -1.18 13.09 -8.79
C PRO A 33 -1.67 14.49 -8.37
N PRO A 34 -2.13 15.32 -9.33
CA PRO A 34 -2.82 16.56 -9.00
C PRO A 34 -3.99 16.30 -8.05
N GLY A 35 -4.11 17.11 -7.00
CA GLY A 35 -5.20 17.00 -6.02
C GLY A 35 -4.98 15.98 -4.91
N THR A 36 -3.86 15.24 -4.87
CA THR A 36 -3.52 14.38 -3.72
C THR A 36 -2.45 15.02 -2.82
N PRO A 37 -2.52 14.83 -1.50
CA PRO A 37 -1.48 15.33 -0.59
C PRO A 37 -0.23 14.45 -0.57
N ASN A 38 -0.35 13.17 -0.94
CA ASN A 38 0.70 12.16 -0.86
C ASN A 38 0.80 11.33 -2.13
N THR A 39 1.97 10.72 -2.34
CA THR A 39 2.23 9.69 -3.35
C THR A 39 1.74 8.33 -2.83
N GLY A 40 1.55 7.35 -3.72
CA GLY A 40 1.20 5.98 -3.31
C GLY A 40 2.28 5.35 -2.42
N GLY A 41 3.55 5.57 -2.77
CA GLY A 41 4.70 5.08 -2.01
C GLY A 41 4.82 5.71 -0.63
N ASN A 42 4.54 7.01 -0.49
CA ASN A 42 4.52 7.65 0.82
C ASN A 42 3.47 7.01 1.72
N LEU A 43 2.25 6.77 1.22
CA LEU A 43 1.21 6.12 2.01
C LEU A 43 1.61 4.70 2.43
N ALA A 44 2.23 3.93 1.53
CA ALA A 44 2.70 2.59 1.83
C ALA A 44 3.77 2.55 2.93
N LEU A 45 4.66 3.55 3.00
CA LEU A 45 5.68 3.64 4.06
C LEU A 45 5.13 3.93 5.46
N HIS A 46 3.89 4.42 5.57
CA HIS A 46 3.25 4.63 6.87
C HIS A 46 2.65 3.34 7.45
N ILE A 47 2.53 2.29 6.63
CA ILE A 47 1.90 1.00 6.97
C ILE A 47 2.98 0.00 7.38
#